data_AF-A0A1R3JA76-F1
#
_entry.id   AF-A0A1R3JA76-F1
#
_cell.length_a   1.000
_cell.length_b   1.000
_cell.length_c   1.000
_cell.angle_alpha   90.00
_cell.angle_beta   90.00
_cell.angle_gamma   90.00
#
_symmetry.space_group_name_H-M   'P 1'
#
loop_
_entity.id
_entity.type
_entity.pdbx_description
1 polymer ?
#
loop_
_entity_poly.entity_id
_entity_poly.type
_entity_poly.pdbx_seq_one_letter_code
_entity_poly.pdbx_strand_id
1 'polypeptide(L)'
;ELNQLCDIIVEPLRDRVVTSLLQAALEGLLRVLLDGGASRIFSASDAKLLEEDLEILKEFFISGGDGLPRGVVENQVARVRLVVKLHGLETRELIEDLRTSSGKLGADNQTLLRILCHRADSEASQFVKKQYKIPKSSA
;
A
#
# COMPACT_ATOMS: atom_id res chain seq x y z
N GLU A 1 -10.40 -21.70 5.90
CA GLU A 1 -9.94 -21.22 4.57
C GLU A 1 -11.10 -20.50 3.87
N LEU A 2 -10.84 -19.66 2.85
CA LEU A 2 -11.89 -18.84 2.20
C LEU A 2 -13.00 -19.69 1.56
N ASN A 3 -12.64 -20.86 1.01
CA ASN A 3 -13.55 -21.89 0.51
C ASN A 3 -14.62 -22.32 1.55
N GLN A 4 -14.24 -22.58 2.79
CA GLN A 4 -15.17 -22.99 3.86
C GLN A 4 -16.21 -21.91 4.16
N LEU A 5 -15.82 -20.63 4.06
CA LEU A 5 -16.75 -19.52 4.21
C LEU A 5 -17.73 -19.46 3.02
N CYS A 6 -17.23 -19.67 1.80
CA CYS A 6 -18.06 -19.73 0.60
C CYS A 6 -19.07 -20.89 0.62
N ASP A 7 -18.73 -22.03 1.22
CA ASP A 7 -19.60 -23.21 1.32
C ASP A 7 -20.81 -23.00 2.26
N ILE A 8 -20.69 -22.08 3.22
CA ILE A 8 -21.72 -21.84 4.25
C ILE A 8 -22.61 -20.64 3.87
N ILE A 9 -22.13 -19.73 3.02
CA ILE A 9 -22.85 -18.51 2.65
C ILE A 9 -23.70 -18.74 1.39
N VAL A 10 -24.93 -18.24 1.39
CA VAL A 10 -25.79 -18.23 0.20
C VAL A 10 -25.14 -17.41 -0.93
N GLU A 11 -25.13 -17.93 -2.15
CA GLU A 11 -24.43 -17.37 -3.33
C GLU A 11 -24.54 -15.84 -3.48
N PRO A 12 -25.73 -15.19 -3.35
CA PRO A 12 -25.84 -13.74 -3.50
C PRO A 12 -25.10 -12.91 -2.43
N LEU A 13 -24.83 -13.50 -1.25
CA LEU A 13 -24.09 -12.85 -0.17
C LEU A 13 -22.59 -13.16 -0.19
N ARG A 14 -22.18 -14.26 -0.86
CA ARG A 14 -20.79 -14.69 -0.91
C ARG A 14 -19.89 -13.58 -1.44
N ASP A 15 -20.18 -13.07 -2.63
CA ASP A 15 -19.34 -12.06 -3.28
C ASP A 15 -19.28 -10.76 -2.46
N ARG A 16 -20.37 -10.40 -1.76
CA ARG A 16 -20.39 -9.24 -0.86
C ARG A 16 -19.45 -9.44 0.32
N VAL A 17 -19.56 -10.56 1.02
CA VAL A 17 -18.73 -10.88 2.19
C VAL A 17 -17.26 -11.00 1.79
N VAL A 18 -16.96 -11.69 0.69
CA VAL A 18 -15.59 -11.85 0.20
C VAL A 18 -15.02 -10.52 -0.28
N THR A 19 -15.82 -9.65 -0.91
CA THR A 19 -15.39 -8.29 -1.27
C THR A 19 -15.08 -7.46 -0.02
N SER A 20 -15.92 -7.52 1.02
CA SER A 20 -15.63 -6.81 2.28
C SER A 20 -14.37 -7.34 2.96
N LEU A 21 -14.11 -8.65 2.89
CA LEU A 21 -12.87 -9.24 3.40
C LEU A 21 -11.64 -8.76 2.62
N LEU A 22 -11.73 -8.70 1.29
CA LEU A 22 -10.68 -8.14 0.43
C LEU A 22 -10.41 -6.67 0.80
N GLN A 23 -11.46 -5.87 0.95
CA GLN A 23 -11.34 -4.45 1.35
C GLN A 23 -10.62 -4.31 2.70
N ALA A 24 -11.03 -5.08 3.70
CA ALA A 24 -10.40 -5.06 5.02
C ALA A 24 -8.93 -5.49 4.97
N ALA A 25 -8.59 -6.50 4.17
CA ALA A 25 -7.21 -6.96 3.98
C ALA A 25 -6.34 -5.86 3.33
N LEU A 26 -6.85 -5.20 2.29
CA LEU A 26 -6.15 -4.11 1.59
C LEU A 26 -5.99 -2.87 2.48
N GLU A 27 -7.00 -2.53 3.28
CA GLU A 27 -6.91 -1.46 4.28
C GLU A 27 -5.86 -1.78 5.37
N GLY A 28 -5.81 -3.03 5.84
CA GLY A 28 -4.79 -3.50 6.76
C GLY A 28 -3.38 -3.37 6.18
N LEU A 29 -3.20 -3.76 4.91
CA LEU A 29 -1.93 -3.62 4.20
C LEU A 29 -1.54 -2.14 4.02
N LEU A 30 -2.47 -1.27 3.62
CA LEU A 30 -2.21 0.17 3.52
C LEU A 30 -1.79 0.78 4.86
N ARG A 31 -2.45 0.39 5.95
CA ARG A 31 -2.07 0.84 7.30
C ARG A 31 -0.65 0.41 7.64
N VAL A 32 -0.27 -0.81 7.27
CA VAL A 32 1.11 -1.28 7.45
C VAL A 32 2.10 -0.44 6.63
N LEU A 33 1.80 -0.14 5.37
CA LEU A 33 2.71 0.56 4.47
C LEU A 33 2.85 2.06 4.79
N LEU A 34 1.77 2.71 5.22
CA LEU A 34 1.71 4.17 5.38
C LEU A 34 1.70 4.64 6.84
N ASP A 35 1.24 3.79 7.77
CA ASP A 35 0.99 4.16 9.17
C ASP A 35 1.53 3.09 10.15
N GLY A 36 2.56 2.33 9.74
CA GLY A 36 3.08 1.15 10.45
C GLY A 36 3.90 1.44 11.71
N GLY A 37 4.03 2.71 12.10
CA GLY A 37 4.85 3.16 13.22
C GLY A 37 6.36 3.13 12.96
N ALA A 38 7.16 3.55 13.94
CA ALA A 38 8.60 3.81 13.79
C ALA A 38 9.43 2.57 13.42
N SER A 39 8.95 1.37 13.76
CA SER A 39 9.66 0.11 13.45
C SER A 39 9.37 -0.40 12.04
N ARG A 40 8.41 0.18 11.32
CA ARG A 40 8.12 -0.20 9.95
C ARG A 40 8.88 0.71 9.01
N ILE A 41 9.93 0.17 8.40
CA ILE A 41 10.84 0.91 7.52
C ILE A 41 11.02 0.12 6.23
N PHE A 42 11.04 0.82 5.09
CA PHE A 42 11.15 0.25 3.75
C PHE A 42 12.27 0.90 2.95
N SER A 43 12.94 0.11 2.13
CA SER A 43 13.89 0.52 1.11
C SER A 43 13.25 0.46 -0.29
N ALA A 44 13.89 1.09 -1.29
CA ALA A 44 13.42 0.98 -2.68
C ALA A 44 13.38 -0.47 -3.19
N SER A 45 14.32 -1.29 -2.75
CA SER A 45 14.43 -2.70 -3.13
C SER A 45 13.29 -3.57 -2.61
N ASP A 46 12.61 -3.15 -1.54
CA ASP A 46 11.49 -3.93 -0.97
C ASP A 46 10.25 -3.90 -1.87
N ALA A 47 10.15 -2.93 -2.78
CA ALA A 47 8.99 -2.75 -3.65
C ALA A 47 8.67 -3.99 -4.50
N LYS A 48 9.70 -4.72 -4.94
CA LYS A 48 9.50 -5.96 -5.70
C LYS A 48 8.83 -7.04 -4.86
N LEU A 49 9.25 -7.21 -3.61
CA LEU A 49 8.66 -8.18 -2.68
C LEU A 49 7.22 -7.79 -2.33
N LEU A 50 6.98 -6.49 -2.11
CA LEU A 50 5.62 -5.97 -1.88
C LEU A 50 4.69 -6.16 -3.08
N GLU A 51 5.20 -6.06 -4.30
CA GLU A 51 4.45 -6.32 -5.53
C GLU A 51 4.12 -7.81 -5.68
N GLU A 52 5.07 -8.70 -5.39
CA GLU A 52 4.87 -10.15 -5.35
C GLU A 52 3.81 -10.54 -4.30
N ASP A 53 3.90 -10.00 -3.08
CA ASP A 53 2.90 -10.22 -2.01
C ASP A 53 1.51 -9.74 -2.41
N LEU A 54 1.41 -8.58 -3.08
CA LEU A 54 0.13 -8.04 -3.56
C LEU A 54 -0.46 -8.92 -4.67
N GLU A 55 0.37 -9.47 -5.56
CA GLU A 55 -0.08 -10.38 -6.60
C GLU A 55 -0.61 -11.70 -6.02
N ILE A 56 0.08 -12.26 -5.01
CA ILE A 56 -0.40 -13.45 -4.28
C ILE A 56 -1.76 -13.16 -3.62
N LEU A 57 -1.90 -12.01 -2.94
CA LEU A 57 -3.16 -11.61 -2.32
C LEU A 57 -4.28 -11.49 -3.37
N LYS A 58 -3.98 -10.91 -4.53
CA LYS A 58 -4.92 -10.74 -5.63
C LYS A 58 -5.40 -12.09 -6.17
N GLU A 59 -4.48 -12.99 -6.48
CA GLU A 59 -4.81 -14.32 -7.01
C GLU A 59 -5.54 -15.17 -5.96
N PHE A 60 -5.27 -14.99 -4.67
CA PHE A 60 -6.02 -15.64 -3.59
C PHE A 60 -7.52 -15.29 -3.64
N PHE A 61 -7.87 -14.02 -3.83
CA PHE A 61 -9.28 -13.59 -3.91
C PHE A 61 -9.94 -13.86 -5.26
N ILE A 62 -9.17 -13.99 -6.35
CA ILE A 62 -9.66 -14.43 -7.66
C ILE A 62 -9.90 -15.96 -7.66
N SER A 63 -9.03 -16.70 -6.98
CA SER A 63 -9.11 -18.15 -6.79
C SER A 63 -9.35 -18.93 -8.09
N GLY A 64 -8.58 -18.64 -9.15
CA GLY A 64 -8.71 -19.34 -10.44
C GLY A 64 -10.05 -19.16 -11.16
N GLY A 65 -10.89 -18.22 -10.72
CA GLY A 65 -12.24 -18.00 -11.25
C GLY A 65 -13.36 -18.43 -10.30
N ASP A 66 -13.05 -19.19 -9.25
CA ASP A 66 -14.02 -19.63 -8.24
C ASP A 66 -14.25 -18.59 -7.14
N GLY A 67 -13.42 -17.53 -7.11
CA GLY A 67 -13.51 -16.41 -6.19
C GLY A 67 -14.26 -15.20 -6.77
N LEU A 68 -13.76 -14.00 -6.46
CA LEU A 68 -14.32 -12.75 -6.98
C LEU A 68 -13.99 -12.56 -8.47
N PRO A 69 -14.84 -11.86 -9.23
CA PRO A 69 -14.53 -11.48 -10.61
C PRO A 69 -13.23 -10.67 -10.68
N ARG A 70 -12.33 -11.02 -11.60
CA ARG A 70 -11.00 -10.37 -11.74
C ARG A 70 -11.08 -8.85 -11.81
N GLY A 71 -12.04 -8.30 -12.56
CA GLY A 71 -12.23 -6.84 -12.66
C GLY A 71 -12.61 -6.18 -11.32
N VAL A 72 -13.34 -6.87 -10.45
CA VAL A 72 -13.65 -6.37 -9.10
C VAL A 72 -12.38 -6.32 -8.27
N VAL A 73 -11.59 -7.39 -8.25
CA VAL A 73 -10.34 -7.44 -7.48
C VAL A 73 -9.34 -6.40 -7.98
N GLU A 74 -9.14 -6.30 -9.31
CA GLU A 74 -8.26 -5.32 -9.95
C GLU A 74 -8.60 -3.87 -9.57
N ASN A 75 -9.90 -3.54 -9.50
CA ASN A 75 -10.34 -2.22 -9.05
C ASN A 75 -10.06 -1.98 -7.56
N GLN A 76 -10.28 -2.97 -6.69
CA GLN A 76 -10.02 -2.81 -5.25
C GLN A 76 -8.52 -2.64 -4.95
N VAL A 77 -7.64 -3.39 -5.64
CA VAL A 77 -6.18 -3.33 -5.38
C VAL A 77 -5.50 -2.08 -5.94
N ALA A 78 -6.17 -1.31 -6.82
CA ALA A 78 -5.57 -0.19 -7.54
C ALA A 78 -4.86 0.83 -6.64
N ARG A 79 -5.46 1.15 -5.48
CA ARG A 79 -4.86 2.09 -4.51
C ARG A 79 -3.60 1.51 -3.86
N VAL A 80 -3.63 0.24 -3.46
CA VAL A 80 -2.47 -0.42 -2.82
C VAL A 80 -1.33 -0.58 -3.84
N ARG A 81 -1.66 -0.97 -5.07
CA ARG A 81 -0.71 -1.05 -6.18
C ARG A 81 0.02 0.26 -6.41
N LEU A 82 -0.70 1.38 -6.37
CA LEU A 82 -0.08 2.70 -6.47
C LEU A 82 0.93 2.93 -5.34
N VAL A 83 0.56 2.65 -4.09
CA VAL A 83 1.45 2.81 -2.94
C VAL A 83 2.70 1.92 -3.05
N VAL A 84 2.53 0.65 -3.43
CA VAL A 84 3.64 -0.29 -3.66
C VAL A 84 4.58 0.24 -4.76
N LYS A 85 4.04 0.75 -5.87
CA LYS A 85 4.85 1.38 -6.93
C LYS A 85 5.66 2.57 -6.40
N LEU A 86 5.05 3.43 -5.58
CA LEU A 86 5.73 4.60 -5.01
C LEU A 86 6.87 4.21 -4.06
N HIS A 87 6.76 3.10 -3.32
CA HIS A 87 7.86 2.56 -2.53
C HIS A 87 9.09 2.19 -3.39
N GLY A 88 8.90 1.88 -4.67
CA GLY A 88 9.98 1.56 -5.62
C GLY A 88 10.65 2.75 -6.28
N LEU A 89 10.05 3.95 -6.25
CA LEU A 89 10.61 5.15 -6.90
C LEU A 89 11.82 5.69 -6.13
N GLU A 90 12.66 6.49 -6.79
CA GLU A 90 13.74 7.17 -6.09
C GLU A 90 13.20 8.21 -5.11
N THR A 91 13.90 8.38 -3.98
CA THR A 91 13.54 9.36 -2.95
C THR A 91 13.45 10.79 -3.49
N ARG A 92 14.29 11.14 -4.47
CA ARG A 92 14.28 12.43 -5.13
C ARG A 92 12.99 12.70 -5.90
N GLU A 93 12.48 11.70 -6.60
CA GLU A 93 11.23 11.82 -7.37
C GLU A 93 10.04 12.08 -6.44
N LEU A 94 9.96 11.35 -5.32
CA LEU A 94 8.93 11.55 -4.30
C LEU A 94 8.99 12.96 -3.70
N ILE A 95 10.20 13.45 -3.39
CA ILE A 95 10.42 14.78 -2.83
C ILE A 95 10.05 15.87 -3.84
N GLU A 96 10.38 15.70 -5.12
CA GLU A 96 10.06 16.67 -6.17
C GLU A 96 8.54 16.81 -6.33
N ASP A 97 7.82 15.70 -6.44
CA ASP A 97 6.37 15.75 -6.59
C ASP A 97 5.70 16.35 -5.35
N LEU A 98 6.16 15.98 -4.15
CA LEU A 98 5.65 16.55 -2.90
C LEU A 98 5.90 18.07 -2.79
N ARG A 99 7.08 18.54 -3.20
CA ARG A 99 7.44 19.97 -3.12
C ARG A 99 6.66 20.81 -4.13
N THR A 100 6.49 20.27 -5.34
CA THR A 100 5.78 20.96 -6.43
C THR A 100 4.28 20.78 -6.36
N SER A 101 3.79 19.82 -5.55
CA SER A 101 2.39 19.38 -5.54
C SER A 101 1.87 19.10 -6.95
N SER A 102 2.72 18.49 -7.79
CA SER A 102 2.43 18.37 -9.22
C SER A 102 1.41 17.25 -9.52
N GLY A 103 1.26 16.30 -8.61
CA GLY A 103 0.35 15.16 -8.75
C GLY A 103 0.79 14.19 -9.85
N LYS A 104 2.02 14.32 -10.36
CA LYS A 104 2.56 13.51 -11.47
C LYS A 104 2.61 12.04 -11.10
N LEU A 105 2.84 11.73 -9.82
CA LEU A 105 2.90 10.37 -9.32
C LEU A 105 1.52 9.78 -8.99
N GLY A 106 0.44 10.55 -9.16
CA GLY A 106 -0.94 10.08 -8.95
C GLY A 106 -1.34 9.91 -7.48
N ALA A 107 -0.52 10.39 -6.54
CA ALA A 107 -0.79 10.35 -5.11
C ALA A 107 -0.86 11.76 -4.50
N ASP A 108 -1.60 11.89 -3.40
CA ASP A 108 -1.65 13.13 -2.64
C ASP A 108 -0.39 13.36 -1.81
N ASN A 109 -0.19 14.62 -1.40
CA ASN A 109 0.96 15.02 -0.57
C ASN A 109 1.05 14.25 0.75
N GLN A 110 -0.08 13.78 1.30
CA GLN A 110 -0.11 13.02 2.55
C GLN A 110 0.46 11.62 2.37
N THR A 111 0.12 10.96 1.27
CA THR A 111 0.63 9.63 0.91
C THR A 111 2.12 9.71 0.65
N LEU A 112 2.58 10.69 -0.14
CA LEU A 112 4.02 10.89 -0.41
C LEU A 112 4.80 11.17 0.88
N LEU A 113 4.27 12.02 1.76
CA LEU A 113 4.89 12.29 3.06
C LEU A 113 5.00 11.03 3.92
N ARG A 114 3.94 10.23 4.01
CA ARG A 114 3.94 8.99 4.81
C ARG A 114 4.95 7.97 4.29
N ILE A 115 5.04 7.81 2.96
CA ILE A 115 6.07 6.95 2.35
C ILE A 115 7.48 7.44 2.72
N LEU A 116 7.73 8.75 2.61
CA LEU A 116 9.02 9.34 3.00
C LEU A 116 9.34 9.17 4.49
N CYS A 117 8.33 9.21 5.37
CA CYS A 117 8.50 8.97 6.81
C CYS A 117 8.92 7.52 7.11
N HIS A 118 8.48 6.56 6.30
CA HIS A 118 8.81 5.14 6.47
C HIS A 118 10.02 4.69 5.65
N ARG A 119 10.80 5.61 5.07
CA ARG A 119 11.91 5.25 4.17
C ARG A 119 13.24 5.06 4.89
N ALA A 120 13.93 3.95 4.59
CA ALA A 120 15.23 3.54 5.11
C ALA A 120 16.41 4.31 4.47
N ASP A 121 16.28 5.60 4.20
CA ASP A 121 17.36 6.38 3.62
C ASP A 121 17.54 7.76 4.28
N SER A 122 18.77 8.28 4.20
CA SER A 122 19.15 9.52 4.88
C SER A 122 18.61 10.76 4.17
N GLU A 123 18.37 10.73 2.86
CA GLU A 123 17.85 11.84 2.07
C GLU A 123 16.39 12.14 2.45
N ALA A 124 15.54 11.11 2.54
CA ALA A 124 14.17 11.20 3.02
C ALA A 124 14.14 11.74 4.46
N SER A 125 14.95 11.16 5.36
CA SER A 125 15.01 11.57 6.76
C SER A 125 15.42 13.04 6.92
N GLN A 126 16.45 13.48 6.19
CA GLN A 126 16.91 14.88 6.20
C GLN A 126 15.85 15.82 5.63
N PHE A 127 15.22 15.45 4.52
CA PHE A 127 14.15 16.24 3.92
C PHE A 127 12.98 16.44 4.88
N VAL A 128 12.43 15.36 5.44
CA VAL A 128 11.27 15.42 6.35
C VAL A 128 11.60 16.24 7.60
N LYS A 129 12.77 16.01 8.21
CA LYS A 129 13.22 16.78 9.38
C LYS A 129 13.34 18.27 9.08
N LYS A 130 13.91 18.64 7.93
CA LYS A 130 14.08 20.03 7.52
C LYS A 130 12.75 20.70 7.18
N GLN A 131 11.91 20.03 6.40
CA GLN A 131 10.62 20.56 5.92
C GLN A 131 9.66 20.83 7.08
N TYR A 132 9.61 19.93 8.07
CA TYR A 132 8.66 19.99 9.19
C TYR A 132 9.29 20.45 10.50
N LYS A 133 10.56 20.89 10.48
CA LYS A 133 11.31 21.39 11.65
C LYS A 133 11.29 20.40 12.82
N ILE A 134 11.41 19.11 12.53
CA ILE A 134 11.39 18.05 13.55
C ILE A 134 12.74 18.09 14.29
N PRO A 135 12.74 18.17 15.63
CA PRO A 135 13.97 18.15 16.41
C PRO A 135 14.73 16.84 16.23
N LYS A 136 16.05 16.86 16.43
CA LYS A 136 16.82 15.63 16.47
C LYS A 136 16.32 14.78 17.65
N SER A 137 16.17 13.47 17.45
CA SER A 137 15.92 12.56 18.57
C SER A 137 17.04 12.73 19.58
N SER A 138 16.67 13.03 20.83
CA SER A 138 17.54 12.84 21.99
C SER A 138 17.73 11.33 22.16
N ALA A 139 18.98 10.88 22.04
CA ALA A 139 19.39 9.51 22.29
C ALA A 139 19.26 9.15 23.78
#